data_AF-A0A529SFF3-F1
#
_entry.id   AF-A0A529SFF3-F1
#
_cell.length_a   1.000
_cell.length_b   1.000
_cell.length_c   1.000
_cell.angle_alpha   90.00
_cell.angle_beta   90.00
_cell.angle_gamma   90.00
#
_symmetry.space_group_name_H-M   'P 1'
#
loop_
_entity.id
_entity.type
_entity.pdbx_description
1 polymer ?
#
loop_
_entity_poly.entity_id
_entity_poly.type
_entity_poly.pdbx_seq_one_letter_code
_entity_poly.pdbx_strand_id
1 'polypeptide(L)'
;PERDEHFGAPPLLYGKTEGSTPFRFSIHVGDVGHTLVVGPTGAGKSVLLALMALQFRRYEGAQVFAFDFGGSIRAAAIAMGGDWHDLGGGLTEGSADSVALQPLSRIDEAAERAWAADW
;
A
#
# COMPACT_ATOMS: atom_id res chain seq x y z
N PRO A 1 9.93 -19.57 -6.58
CA PRO A 1 11.25 -19.50 -5.90
C PRO A 1 11.14 -19.77 -4.39
N GLU A 2 12.19 -20.31 -3.76
CA GLU A 2 12.18 -20.60 -2.30
C GLU A 2 12.28 -19.34 -1.43
N ARG A 3 12.73 -18.22 -2.01
CA ARG A 3 12.93 -16.91 -1.37
C ARG A 3 12.57 -15.79 -2.34
N ASP A 4 12.33 -14.59 -1.81
CA ASP A 4 12.43 -13.34 -2.58
C ASP A 4 13.93 -13.05 -2.82
N GLU A 5 14.37 -13.07 -4.08
CA GLU A 5 15.78 -12.94 -4.42
C GLU A 5 16.31 -11.52 -4.21
N HIS A 6 15.47 -10.50 -4.39
CA HIS A 6 15.84 -9.11 -4.17
C HIS A 6 16.19 -8.87 -2.70
N PHE A 7 15.36 -9.38 -1.79
CA PHE A 7 15.60 -9.24 -0.36
C PHE A 7 16.49 -10.32 0.25
N GLY A 8 16.75 -11.42 -0.47
CA GLY A 8 17.42 -12.60 0.11
C GLY A 8 16.64 -13.22 1.28
N ALA A 9 15.32 -13.03 1.34
CA ALA A 9 14.46 -13.35 2.47
C ALA A 9 13.30 -14.31 2.07
N PRO A 10 12.59 -14.96 3.01
CA PRO A 10 11.46 -15.84 2.67
C PRO A 10 10.41 -15.14 1.79
N PRO A 11 9.64 -15.87 0.97
CA PRO A 11 8.59 -15.29 0.13
C PRO A 11 7.56 -14.52 0.94
N LEU A 12 6.89 -13.57 0.29
CA LEU A 12 5.91 -12.69 0.93
C LEU A 12 4.78 -13.52 1.58
N LEU A 13 4.22 -14.49 0.85
CA LEU A 13 3.22 -15.42 1.39
C LEU A 13 3.25 -16.79 0.71
N TYR A 14 2.62 -17.76 1.39
CA TYR A 14 2.41 -19.10 0.88
C TYR A 14 0.92 -19.30 0.57
N GLY A 15 0.60 -19.65 -0.66
CA GLY A 15 -0.74 -19.99 -1.12
C GLY A 15 -0.93 -21.50 -1.24
N LYS A 16 -2.13 -21.97 -0.91
CA LYS A 16 -2.54 -23.34 -1.23
C LYS A 16 -2.89 -23.41 -2.73
N THR A 17 -2.39 -24.42 -3.42
CA THR A 17 -2.80 -24.73 -4.79
C THR A 17 -3.72 -25.94 -4.80
N GLU A 18 -4.34 -26.25 -5.94
CA GLU A 18 -5.10 -27.50 -6.11
C GLU A 18 -4.22 -28.75 -5.94
N GLY A 19 -2.91 -28.62 -6.17
CA GLY A 19 -1.92 -29.65 -5.86
C GLY A 19 -1.40 -29.58 -4.42
N SER A 20 -0.66 -30.60 -4.00
CA SER A 20 0.02 -30.59 -2.68
C SER A 20 1.24 -29.68 -2.63
N THR A 21 1.57 -28.99 -3.73
CA THR A 21 2.71 -28.08 -3.80
C THR A 21 2.28 -26.67 -3.40
N PRO A 22 2.90 -26.05 -2.37
CA PRO A 22 2.56 -24.69 -1.98
C PRO A 22 3.02 -23.68 -3.04
N PHE A 23 2.16 -22.71 -3.36
CA PHE A 23 2.51 -21.54 -4.15
C PHE A 23 3.30 -20.57 -3.28
N ARG A 24 4.46 -20.13 -3.76
CA ARG A 24 5.32 -19.16 -3.06
C ARG A 24 5.24 -17.84 -3.80
N PHE A 25 4.66 -16.84 -3.17
CA PHE A 25 4.45 -15.54 -3.77
C PHE A 25 5.56 -14.57 -3.34
N SER A 26 6.38 -14.15 -4.29
CA SER A 26 7.34 -13.05 -4.17
C SER A 26 6.95 -11.99 -5.20
N ILE A 27 7.05 -10.72 -4.84
CA ILE A 27 6.61 -9.62 -5.72
C ILE A 27 7.72 -9.14 -6.65
N HIS A 28 8.98 -9.45 -6.33
CA HIS A 28 10.13 -8.99 -7.12
C HIS A 28 10.44 -9.91 -8.29
N VAL A 29 10.68 -9.29 -9.44
CA VAL A 29 11.38 -9.88 -10.59
C VAL A 29 12.66 -9.08 -10.79
N GLY A 30 13.81 -9.68 -10.49
CA GLY A 30 15.04 -8.92 -10.32
C GLY A 30 14.91 -7.99 -9.11
N ASP A 31 15.02 -6.68 -9.33
CA ASP A 31 14.85 -5.62 -8.33
C ASP A 31 13.48 -4.92 -8.39
N VAL A 32 12.61 -5.29 -9.33
CA VAL A 32 11.32 -4.61 -9.57
C VAL A 32 10.17 -5.35 -8.89
N GLY A 33 9.46 -4.68 -7.99
CA GLY A 33 8.34 -5.23 -7.20
C GLY A 33 6.92 -4.85 -7.65
N HIS A 34 6.74 -4.22 -8.82
CA HIS A 34 5.43 -3.74 -9.26
C HIS A 34 4.44 -4.88 -9.50
N THR A 35 3.28 -4.79 -8.85
CA THR A 35 2.25 -5.84 -8.87
C THR A 35 0.87 -5.23 -9.15
N LEU A 36 0.09 -5.84 -10.04
CA LEU A 36 -1.30 -5.48 -10.31
C LEU A 36 -2.24 -6.60 -9.83
N VAL A 37 -3.23 -6.25 -9.01
CA VAL A 37 -4.28 -7.17 -8.53
C VAL A 37 -5.62 -6.76 -9.12
N VAL A 38 -6.23 -7.64 -9.91
CA VAL A 38 -7.52 -7.39 -10.59
C VAL A 38 -8.55 -8.41 -10.15
N GLY A 39 -9.80 -7.96 -9.98
CA GLY A 39 -10.93 -8.82 -9.63
C GLY A 39 -12.19 -8.00 -9.35
N PRO A 40 -13.38 -8.62 -9.33
CA PRO A 40 -14.63 -7.92 -9.05
C PRO A 40 -14.69 -7.41 -7.60
N THR A 41 -15.63 -6.51 -7.32
CA THR A 41 -15.95 -6.11 -5.94
C THR A 41 -16.35 -7.34 -5.12
N GLY A 42 -15.88 -7.41 -3.86
CA GLY A 42 -16.14 -8.56 -2.99
C GLY A 42 -15.21 -9.77 -3.19
N ALA A 43 -14.35 -9.79 -4.22
CA ALA A 43 -13.41 -10.90 -4.44
C ALA A 43 -12.24 -10.98 -3.44
N GLY A 44 -12.20 -10.12 -2.43
CA GLY A 44 -11.15 -10.13 -1.41
C GLY A 44 -9.88 -9.36 -1.77
N LYS A 45 -9.89 -8.49 -2.79
CA LYS A 45 -8.72 -7.66 -3.17
C LYS A 45 -8.15 -6.86 -1.99
N SER A 46 -9.00 -6.18 -1.22
CA SER A 46 -8.57 -5.40 -0.05
C SER A 46 -7.97 -6.28 1.04
N VAL A 47 -8.53 -7.47 1.24
CA VAL A 47 -7.99 -8.46 2.20
C VAL A 47 -6.61 -8.93 1.75
N LEU A 48 -6.44 -9.24 0.47
CA LEU A 48 -5.14 -9.63 -0.10
C LEU A 48 -4.10 -8.51 0.05
N LEU A 49 -4.45 -7.27 -0.28
CA LEU A 49 -3.53 -6.12 -0.15
C LEU A 49 -3.13 -5.85 1.31
N ALA A 50 -4.09 -5.93 2.25
CA ALA A 50 -3.79 -5.80 3.68
C ALA A 50 -2.90 -6.94 4.17
N LEU A 51 -3.16 -8.18 3.75
CA LEU A 51 -2.30 -9.32 4.06
C LEU A 51 -0.89 -9.12 3.50
N MET A 52 -0.76 -8.70 2.25
CA MET A 52 0.53 -8.40 1.62
C MET A 52 1.29 -7.33 2.41
N ALA A 53 0.64 -6.23 2.79
CA ALA A 53 1.25 -5.18 3.61
C ALA A 53 1.75 -5.71 4.97
N LEU A 54 0.93 -6.48 5.68
CA LEU A 54 1.32 -7.09 6.96
C LEU A 54 2.50 -8.05 6.81
N GLN A 55 2.51 -8.88 5.76
CA GLN A 55 3.61 -9.80 5.51
C GLN A 55 4.89 -9.07 5.10
N PHE A 56 4.77 -7.96 4.36
CA PHE A 56 5.90 -7.16 3.88
C PHE A 56 6.67 -6.50 5.04
N ARG A 57 5.97 -6.13 6.12
CA ARG A 57 6.59 -5.57 7.34
C ARG A 57 7.55 -6.51 8.07
N ARG A 58 7.63 -7.78 7.67
CA ARG A 58 8.65 -8.72 8.18
C ARG A 58 10.03 -8.52 7.57
N TYR A 59 10.13 -7.83 6.43
CA TYR A 59 11.42 -7.50 5.84
C TYR A 59 12.05 -6.32 6.58
N GLU A 60 13.35 -6.39 6.79
CA GLU A 60 14.10 -5.37 7.50
C GLU A 60 13.97 -4.00 6.80
N GLY A 61 13.66 -2.95 7.56
CA GLY A 61 13.50 -1.60 7.02
C GLY A 61 12.26 -1.37 6.14
N ALA A 62 11.36 -2.35 5.99
CA ALA A 62 10.20 -2.24 5.11
C ALA A 62 9.26 -1.08 5.50
N GLN A 63 8.94 -0.18 4.56
CA GLN A 63 7.90 0.84 4.76
C GLN A 63 6.70 0.55 3.85
N VAL A 64 5.50 0.83 4.33
CA VAL A 64 4.26 0.68 3.57
C VAL A 64 3.52 2.00 3.58
N PHE A 65 3.26 2.52 2.38
CA PHE A 65 2.41 3.68 2.15
C PHE A 65 1.21 3.22 1.34
N ALA A 66 0.00 3.49 1.83
CA ALA A 66 -1.23 3.00 1.21
C ALA A 66 -2.19 4.15 0.94
N PHE A 67 -2.62 4.26 -0.33
CA PHE A 67 -3.75 5.09 -0.73
C PHE A 67 -4.98 4.20 -0.79
N ASP A 68 -5.91 4.41 0.15
CA ASP A 68 -7.07 3.54 0.34
C ASP A 68 -8.36 4.35 0.34
N PHE A 69 -9.15 4.19 -0.71
CA PHE A 69 -10.42 4.90 -0.88
C PHE A 69 -11.49 4.50 0.15
N GLY A 70 -11.45 3.28 0.67
CA GLY A 70 -12.48 2.74 1.57
C GLY A 70 -12.03 2.55 3.01
N GLY A 71 -10.79 2.90 3.35
CA GLY A 71 -10.21 2.69 4.69
C GLY A 71 -10.10 1.22 5.12
N SER A 72 -10.21 0.27 4.20
CA SER A 72 -10.08 -1.17 4.43
C SER A 72 -8.74 -1.59 5.08
N ILE A 73 -7.66 -0.84 4.86
CA ILE A 73 -6.33 -1.11 5.44
C ILE A 73 -6.13 -0.47 6.82
N ARG A 74 -7.06 0.39 7.28
CA ARG A 74 -6.95 1.13 8.54
C ARG A 74 -6.60 0.23 9.73
N ALA A 75 -7.28 -0.90 9.84
CA ALA A 75 -7.02 -1.86 10.93
C ALA A 75 -5.60 -2.41 10.89
N ALA A 76 -5.08 -2.74 9.70
CA ALA A 76 -3.71 -3.22 9.54
C ALA A 76 -2.67 -2.13 9.84
N ALA A 77 -2.92 -0.89 9.41
CA ALA A 77 -2.05 0.24 9.69
C ALA A 77 -1.92 0.48 11.21
N ILE A 78 -3.04 0.58 11.92
CA ILE A 78 -3.07 0.79 13.37
C ILE A 78 -2.46 -0.40 14.12
N ALA A 79 -2.79 -1.64 13.73
CA ALA A 79 -2.24 -2.84 14.36
C ALA A 79 -0.71 -2.94 14.23
N MET A 80 -0.14 -2.35 13.17
CA MET A 80 1.31 -2.28 12.96
C MET A 80 1.96 -1.03 13.57
N GLY A 81 1.22 -0.24 14.35
CA GLY A 81 1.69 0.99 14.98
C GLY A 81 1.98 2.11 13.97
N GLY A 82 1.39 2.06 12.78
CA GLY A 82 1.51 3.10 11.77
C GLY A 82 0.43 4.18 11.89
N ASP A 83 0.64 5.26 11.14
CA ASP A 83 -0.31 6.35 11.04
C ASP A 83 -1.44 6.01 10.07
N TRP A 84 -2.63 6.56 10.36
CA TRP A 84 -3.76 6.54 9.44
C TRP A 84 -4.43 7.90 9.44
N HIS A 85 -4.64 8.47 8.25
CA HIS A 85 -5.24 9.77 8.07
C HIS A 85 -6.42 9.66 7.09
N ASP A 86 -7.55 10.27 7.46
CA ASP A 86 -8.69 10.42 6.55
C ASP A 86 -8.46 11.63 5.65
N LEU A 87 -8.02 11.38 4.42
CA LEU A 87 -7.74 12.43 3.44
C LEU A 87 -9.06 13.02 2.93
N GLY A 88 -9.30 14.30 3.26
CA GLY A 88 -10.50 15.03 2.84
C GLY A 88 -11.76 14.74 3.65
N GLY A 89 -11.67 13.93 4.72
CA GLY A 89 -12.76 13.76 5.69
C GLY A 89 -13.92 12.87 5.25
N GLY A 90 -13.78 12.15 4.13
CA GLY A 90 -14.88 11.35 3.54
C GLY A 90 -15.28 10.13 4.37
N LEU A 91 -14.40 9.62 5.22
CA LEU A 91 -14.64 8.43 6.05
C LEU A 91 -15.03 8.78 7.49
N THR A 92 -14.77 10.01 7.93
CA THR A 92 -15.01 10.49 9.30
C THR A 92 -15.95 11.68 9.37
N GLU A 93 -16.67 12.00 8.30
CA GLU A 93 -17.58 13.15 8.21
C GLU A 93 -16.91 14.49 8.59
N GLY A 94 -15.63 14.65 8.21
CA GLY A 94 -14.85 15.86 8.52
C GLY A 94 -14.50 16.01 10.00
N SER A 95 -14.35 14.92 10.74
CA SER A 95 -13.85 14.96 12.12
C SER A 95 -12.47 15.66 12.23
N ALA A 96 -12.09 16.05 13.44
CA ALA A 96 -10.80 16.71 13.70
C ALA A 96 -9.57 15.89 13.28
N ASP A 97 -9.72 14.58 13.08
CA ASP A 97 -8.67 13.66 12.65
C ASP A 97 -8.49 13.62 11.11
N SER A 98 -9.32 14.37 10.37
CA SER A 98 -9.20 14.49 8.91
C SER A 98 -8.05 15.42 8.52
N VAL A 99 -7.36 15.07 7.43
CA VAL A 99 -6.23 15.84 6.91
C VAL A 99 -6.57 16.38 5.53
N ALA A 100 -6.31 17.66 5.32
CA ALA A 100 -6.35 18.28 4.00
C ALA A 100 -4.94 18.38 3.42
N LEU A 101 -4.83 18.13 2.12
CA LEU A 101 -3.59 18.38 1.39
C LEU A 101 -3.65 19.79 0.79
N GLN A 102 -2.53 20.50 0.82
CA GLN A 102 -2.36 21.77 0.12
C GLN A 102 -1.19 21.64 -0.88
N PRO A 103 -1.39 20.96 -2.03
CA PRO A 103 -0.34 20.78 -3.03
C PRO A 103 0.22 22.10 -3.56
N LEU A 104 -0.62 23.16 -3.55
CA LEU A 104 -0.27 24.51 -3.98
C LEU A 104 0.09 25.45 -2.81
N SER A 105 0.54 24.91 -1.67
CA SER A 105 0.93 25.71 -0.49
C SER A 105 2.00 26.76 -0.78
N ARG A 106 2.79 26.55 -1.85
CA ARG A 106 3.88 27.42 -2.28
C ARG A 106 3.59 28.16 -3.58
N ILE A 107 2.32 28.31 -3.99
CA ILE A 107 1.94 28.96 -5.26
C ILE A 107 2.32 30.45 -5.32
N ASP A 108 2.72 31.04 -4.20
CA ASP A 108 3.30 32.38 -4.16
C ASP A 108 4.72 32.42 -4.75
N GLU A 109 5.38 31.28 -4.92
CA GLU A 109 6.68 31.16 -5.56
C GLU A 109 6.55 31.05 -7.09
N ALA A 110 7.38 31.80 -7.83
CA ALA A 110 7.30 31.83 -9.29
C ALA A 110 7.57 30.47 -9.95
N ALA A 111 8.47 29.66 -9.36
CA ALA A 111 8.79 28.32 -9.84
C ALA A 111 7.59 27.37 -9.72
N GLU A 112 6.90 27.38 -8.57
CA GLU A 112 5.74 26.50 -8.37
C GLU A 112 4.54 26.91 -9.21
N ARG A 113 4.37 28.21 -9.49
CA ARG A 113 3.36 28.63 -10.48
C ARG A 113 3.64 28.12 -11.87
N ALA A 114 4.90 28.18 -12.31
CA ALA A 114 5.27 27.70 -13.64
C ALA A 114 5.03 26.19 -13.75
N TRP A 115 5.49 25.41 -12.77
CA TRP A 115 5.23 23.97 -12.73
C TRP A 115 3.73 23.65 -12.71
N ALA A 116 2.94 24.33 -11.88
CA ALA A 116 1.49 24.06 -11.78
C ALA A 116 0.73 24.43 -13.06
N ALA A 117 1.21 25.41 -13.85
CA ALA A 117 0.60 25.79 -15.11
C ALA A 117 0.91 24.84 -16.28
N ASP A 118 1.97 24.04 -16.16
CA ASP A 118 2.39 23.06 -17.17
C ASP A 118 1.64 21.71 -17.07
N TRP A 119 0.74 21.55 -16.10
CA TRP A 119 -0.08 20.34 -15.87
C TRP A 119 -1.47 20.39 -16.51
#